data_AF-A0A7C8UAQ6-F1
#
_entry.id   AF-A0A7C8UAQ6-F1
#
_cell.length_a   1.000
_cell.length_b   1.000
_cell.length_c   1.000
_cell.angle_alpha   90.00
_cell.angle_beta   90.00
_cell.angle_gamma   90.00
#
_symmetry.space_group_name_H-M   'P 1'
#
loop_
_entity.id
_entity.type
_entity.pdbx_description
1 polymer ?
#
loop_
_entity_poly.entity_id
_entity_poly.type
_entity_poly.pdbx_seq_one_letter_code
_entity_poly.pdbx_strand_id
1 'polypeptide(L)'
;MPTTGFSSLVLLIATVSSLLFAYIYMVVCFSGLLFPTTFVFMATTTADIGTPWSQWHPPTTTWINNLTSVLGDDGVHGFIFNGSTLPDGVEPDRYNWCNMPHVHPQTYVIPSAAFELVYVEVIQRHHKRTPYQDNAFPVETYSWDCSDQGLYTYGEPLGAEKNSSAQVYWRVEENSVNPFIAPGFRGNCQFPQITHGGLDDSWQHGRDLYEVYGTMLGFLPSEYDSTVAYRVTGNQITSQVAGMLVDGMFGPKHPKHVPLSIQPGLVDSLQPSYSCPKASRLYQEYGVGSMDPKWRLHLDATNDFLGTLDHISGVTADNSGFHKSFDHYYDNLSARLCHQKPLPCSVKNSSQCVTQRQADTVFRMGQYEYSYIYRDSPQSLEAAVAKHNGMARDGV
;
A
#
# COMPACT_ATOMS: atom_id res chain seq x y z
N MET A 1 -58.73 51.33 -17.01
CA MET A 1 -57.87 50.98 -18.15
C MET A 1 -56.42 51.01 -17.67
N PRO A 2 -55.64 49.93 -17.81
CA PRO A 2 -54.31 49.76 -17.17
C PRO A 2 -53.26 50.61 -17.90
N THR A 3 -52.53 51.52 -17.24
CA THR A 3 -51.39 51.39 -16.29
C THR A 3 -50.08 50.90 -16.91
N THR A 4 -49.44 51.82 -17.64
CA THR A 4 -48.06 51.85 -18.15
C THR A 4 -47.00 51.98 -17.02
N GLY A 5 -47.06 51.14 -15.98
CA GLY A 5 -46.23 51.29 -14.77
C GLY A 5 -45.05 50.31 -14.61
N PHE A 6 -45.03 49.19 -15.35
CA PHE A 6 -44.09 48.10 -15.03
C PHE A 6 -42.73 48.17 -15.77
N SER A 7 -42.63 48.90 -16.87
CA SER A 7 -41.39 48.93 -17.69
C SER A 7 -40.30 49.83 -17.08
N SER A 8 -40.68 50.96 -16.48
CA SER A 8 -39.71 51.94 -15.97
C SER A 8 -39.01 51.49 -14.68
N LEU A 9 -39.64 50.67 -13.85
CA LEU A 9 -39.07 50.18 -12.59
C LEU A 9 -37.99 49.10 -12.83
N VAL A 10 -38.21 48.22 -13.80
CA VAL A 10 -37.23 47.18 -14.17
C VAL A 10 -35.98 47.81 -14.81
N LEU A 11 -36.17 48.85 -15.64
CA LEU A 11 -35.07 49.60 -16.23
C LEU A 11 -34.26 50.38 -15.17
N LEU A 12 -34.94 50.92 -14.15
CA LEU A 12 -34.28 51.60 -13.02
C LEU A 12 -33.47 50.63 -12.15
N ILE A 13 -34.00 49.43 -11.85
CA ILE A 13 -33.29 48.42 -11.05
C ILE A 13 -32.06 47.87 -11.81
N ALA A 14 -32.19 47.63 -13.11
CA ALA A 14 -31.08 47.15 -13.94
C ALA A 14 -29.96 48.20 -14.08
N THR A 15 -30.31 49.49 -14.24
CA THR A 15 -29.34 50.58 -14.33
C THR A 15 -28.64 50.85 -13.00
N VAL A 16 -29.37 50.83 -11.87
CA VAL A 16 -28.77 50.98 -10.53
C VAL A 16 -27.85 49.81 -10.19
N SER A 17 -28.21 48.57 -10.55
CA SER A 17 -27.37 47.39 -10.30
C SER A 17 -26.09 47.41 -11.14
N SER A 18 -26.17 47.87 -12.39
CA SER A 18 -25.00 47.99 -13.28
C SER A 18 -24.03 49.08 -12.81
N LEU A 19 -24.55 50.20 -12.30
CA LEU A 19 -23.75 51.28 -11.72
C LEU A 19 -23.10 50.87 -10.40
N LEU A 20 -23.79 50.06 -9.58
CA LEU A 20 -23.23 49.52 -8.34
C LEU A 20 -22.07 48.55 -8.61
N PHE A 21 -22.21 47.68 -9.61
CA PHE A 21 -21.14 46.77 -10.03
C PHE A 21 -19.94 47.53 -10.63
N ALA A 22 -20.17 48.54 -11.46
CA ALA A 22 -19.10 49.37 -12.00
C ALA A 22 -18.39 50.16 -10.90
N TYR A 23 -19.12 50.66 -9.89
CA TYR A 23 -18.54 51.34 -8.73
C TYR A 23 -17.71 50.39 -7.86
N ILE A 24 -18.20 49.18 -7.56
CA ILE A 24 -17.45 48.18 -6.80
C ILE A 24 -16.18 47.76 -7.56
N TYR A 25 -16.28 47.55 -8.87
CA TYR A 25 -15.13 47.20 -9.71
C TYR A 25 -14.09 48.34 -9.76
N MET A 26 -14.52 49.59 -9.89
CA MET A 26 -13.65 50.76 -9.82
C MET A 26 -12.99 50.90 -8.44
N VAL A 27 -13.72 50.68 -7.34
CA VAL A 27 -13.15 50.73 -5.98
C VAL A 27 -12.11 49.63 -5.77
N VAL A 28 -12.34 48.42 -6.28
CA VAL A 28 -11.37 47.30 -6.19
C VAL A 28 -10.13 47.58 -7.06
N CYS A 29 -10.31 48.08 -8.28
CA CYS A 29 -9.19 48.38 -9.17
C CYS A 29 -8.37 49.61 -8.72
N PHE A 30 -9.01 50.64 -8.14
CA PHE A 30 -8.30 51.85 -7.67
C PHE A 30 -7.79 51.75 -6.23
N SER A 31 -8.37 50.91 -5.37
CA SER A 31 -7.80 50.64 -4.03
C SER A 31 -6.44 49.94 -4.11
N GLY A 32 -6.20 49.14 -5.17
CA GLY A 32 -4.89 48.57 -5.49
C GLY A 32 -3.84 49.59 -5.98
N LEU A 33 -4.25 50.82 -6.34
CA LEU A 33 -3.36 51.89 -6.80
C LEU A 33 -3.01 52.93 -5.73
N LEU A 34 -3.80 53.03 -4.65
CA LEU A 34 -3.63 54.06 -3.60
C LEU A 34 -3.04 53.52 -2.29
N PHE A 35 -2.99 52.21 -2.11
CA PHE A 35 -2.23 51.57 -1.05
C PHE A 35 -1.29 50.57 -1.70
N PRO A 36 -0.01 50.91 -1.94
CA PRO A 36 1.00 49.89 -2.18
C PRO A 36 1.11 49.12 -0.88
N THR A 37 0.32 48.06 -0.74
CA THR A 37 0.63 47.00 0.21
C THR A 37 1.95 46.44 -0.27
N THR A 38 3.01 46.97 0.33
CA THR A 38 4.30 46.32 0.35
C THR A 38 4.07 44.99 1.03
N PHE A 39 3.66 44.00 0.25
CA PHE A 39 4.01 42.62 0.54
C PHE A 39 5.52 42.60 0.50
N VAL A 40 6.11 42.90 1.65
CA VAL A 40 7.43 42.43 2.00
C VAL A 40 7.28 40.91 1.93
N PHE A 41 7.56 40.34 0.76
CA PHE A 41 8.14 39.02 0.72
C PHE A 41 9.36 39.14 1.60
N MET A 42 9.21 38.80 2.89
CA MET A 42 10.34 38.21 3.57
C MET A 42 10.66 37.02 2.70
N ALA A 43 11.70 37.18 1.88
CA ALA A 43 12.50 36.05 1.49
C ALA A 43 12.84 35.39 2.82
N THR A 44 12.04 34.40 3.21
CA THR A 44 12.55 33.34 4.04
C THR A 44 13.74 32.86 3.24
N THR A 45 14.93 33.29 3.66
CA THR A 45 16.11 32.51 3.41
C THR A 45 15.69 31.14 3.88
N THR A 46 15.35 30.26 2.94
CA THR A 46 15.37 28.84 3.19
C THR A 46 16.78 28.63 3.66
N ALA A 47 16.97 28.58 4.98
CA ALA A 47 18.12 27.94 5.53
C ALA A 47 18.08 26.58 4.86
N ASP A 48 18.97 26.39 3.89
CA ASP A 48 19.30 25.09 3.36
C ASP A 48 19.97 24.41 4.54
N ILE A 49 19.14 23.96 5.48
CA ILE A 49 19.51 22.94 6.43
C ILE A 49 19.74 21.77 5.50
N GLY A 50 21.00 21.63 5.05
CA GLY A 50 21.51 20.50 4.32
C GLY A 50 21.22 19.29 5.19
N THR A 51 20.02 18.75 5.02
CA THR A 51 19.53 17.64 5.80
C THR A 51 20.29 16.44 5.26
N PRO A 52 20.91 15.62 6.11
CA PRO A 52 21.66 14.43 5.68
C PRO A 52 20.87 13.49 4.77
N TRP A 53 19.54 13.61 4.79
CA TRP A 53 18.56 12.87 3.99
C TRP A 53 18.36 13.40 2.56
N SER A 54 19.07 14.44 2.15
CA SER A 54 18.96 15.02 0.80
C SER A 54 19.87 14.34 -0.23
N GLN A 55 20.86 13.58 0.21
CA GLN A 55 21.81 12.89 -0.65
C GLN A 55 21.42 11.42 -0.80
N TRP A 56 21.29 10.97 -2.04
CA TRP A 56 21.13 9.56 -2.32
C TRP A 56 22.46 8.83 -2.09
N HIS A 57 22.38 7.68 -1.41
CA HIS A 57 23.50 6.79 -1.20
C HIS A 57 23.19 5.44 -1.85
N PRO A 58 24.10 4.88 -2.67
CA PRO A 58 23.90 3.56 -3.25
C PRO A 58 23.77 2.51 -2.14
N PRO A 59 22.84 1.55 -2.26
CA PRO A 59 22.83 0.40 -1.36
C PRO A 59 24.09 -0.45 -1.57
N THR A 60 24.39 -1.31 -0.60
CA THR A 60 25.46 -2.29 -0.74
C THR A 60 25.16 -3.23 -1.91
N THR A 61 26.21 -3.58 -2.66
CA THR A 61 26.09 -4.59 -3.71
C THR A 61 25.93 -5.96 -3.08
N THR A 62 24.80 -6.62 -3.36
CA THR A 62 24.49 -7.97 -2.90
C THR A 62 23.89 -8.75 -4.06
N TRP A 63 23.34 -9.94 -3.82
CA TRP A 63 22.68 -10.71 -4.86
C TRP A 63 21.46 -9.95 -5.43
N ILE A 64 20.71 -9.19 -4.61
CA ILE A 64 19.42 -8.60 -4.99
C ILE A 64 19.53 -7.53 -6.08
N ASN A 65 20.69 -6.88 -6.21
CA ASN A 65 20.96 -5.85 -7.23
C ASN A 65 22.01 -6.29 -8.25
N ASN A 66 22.27 -7.61 -8.35
CA ASN A 66 23.13 -8.20 -9.36
C ASN A 66 22.30 -9.10 -10.29
N LEU A 67 22.01 -8.62 -11.49
CA LEU A 67 21.18 -9.35 -12.45
C LEU A 67 21.76 -10.72 -12.83
N THR A 68 23.09 -10.87 -12.89
CA THR A 68 23.73 -12.16 -13.16
C THR A 68 23.46 -13.17 -12.05
N SER A 69 23.54 -12.76 -10.78
CA SER A 69 23.18 -13.61 -9.64
C SER A 69 21.69 -13.92 -9.63
N VAL A 70 20.83 -12.91 -9.81
CA VAL A 70 19.36 -13.08 -9.83
C VAL A 70 18.91 -14.10 -10.88
N LEU A 71 19.50 -14.08 -12.07
CA LEU A 71 19.17 -15.01 -13.15
C LEU A 71 19.86 -16.37 -13.02
N GLY A 72 21.10 -16.39 -12.53
CA GLY A 72 21.95 -17.58 -12.50
C GLY A 72 21.73 -18.48 -11.29
N ASP A 73 21.21 -17.94 -10.19
CA ASP A 73 21.09 -18.67 -8.93
C ASP A 73 19.82 -19.54 -8.88
N ASP A 74 19.87 -20.59 -8.07
CA ASP A 74 18.71 -21.42 -7.73
C ASP A 74 18.13 -21.01 -6.37
N GLY A 75 16.83 -21.21 -6.18
CA GLY A 75 16.14 -20.87 -4.92
C GLY A 75 15.89 -19.38 -4.72
N VAL A 76 15.72 -18.95 -3.47
CA VAL A 76 15.23 -17.59 -3.14
C VAL A 76 16.07 -16.88 -2.09
N HIS A 77 17.38 -17.15 -2.06
CA HIS A 77 18.34 -16.54 -1.12
C HIS A 77 17.89 -16.59 0.34
N GLY A 78 17.25 -17.69 0.69
CA GLY A 78 16.76 -17.98 2.03
C GLY A 78 15.37 -17.44 2.37
N PHE A 79 14.72 -16.67 1.50
CA PHE A 79 13.34 -16.26 1.74
C PHE A 79 12.42 -17.49 1.81
N ILE A 80 11.32 -17.36 2.54
CA ILE A 80 10.29 -18.40 2.65
C ILE A 80 9.02 -17.88 1.99
N PHE A 81 8.40 -18.71 1.15
CA PHE A 81 7.20 -18.38 0.37
C PHE A 81 6.07 -19.39 0.53
N ASN A 82 6.24 -20.44 1.35
CA ASN A 82 5.37 -21.61 1.37
C ASN A 82 4.56 -21.80 2.67
N GLY A 83 4.31 -20.72 3.43
CA GLY A 83 3.44 -20.73 4.60
C GLY A 83 3.91 -19.80 5.72
N SER A 84 3.08 -19.63 6.75
CA SER A 84 3.36 -18.69 7.85
C SER A 84 4.34 -19.23 8.91
N THR A 85 4.49 -20.55 8.99
CA THR A 85 5.39 -21.20 9.95
C THR A 85 6.77 -21.39 9.33
N LEU A 86 7.82 -21.08 10.10
CA LEU A 86 9.18 -21.40 9.72
C LEU A 86 9.41 -22.91 9.80
N PRO A 87 10.09 -23.55 8.82
CA PRO A 87 10.46 -24.95 8.92
C PRO A 87 11.37 -25.23 10.14
N ASP A 88 11.32 -26.45 10.66
CA ASP A 88 12.17 -26.88 11.77
C ASP A 88 13.66 -26.64 11.47
N GLY A 89 14.39 -26.07 12.44
CA GLY A 89 15.81 -25.78 12.33
C GLY A 89 16.17 -24.54 11.47
N VAL A 90 15.17 -23.79 11.01
CA VAL A 90 15.38 -22.47 10.41
C VAL A 90 15.42 -21.40 11.50
N GLU A 91 16.38 -20.48 11.39
CA GLU A 91 16.54 -19.37 12.32
C GLU A 91 15.24 -18.52 12.42
N PRO A 92 14.82 -18.11 13.63
CA PRO A 92 13.54 -17.39 13.80
C PRO A 92 13.45 -16.02 13.11
N ASP A 93 14.59 -15.43 12.74
CA ASP A 93 14.68 -14.13 12.05
C ASP A 93 14.68 -14.26 10.51
N ARG A 94 14.60 -15.49 9.99
CA ARG A 94 14.57 -15.75 8.56
C ARG A 94 13.38 -15.05 7.91
N TYR A 95 13.63 -14.31 6.83
CA TYR A 95 12.58 -13.58 6.16
C TYR A 95 11.54 -14.53 5.54
N ASN A 96 10.32 -14.48 6.06
CA ASN A 96 9.17 -15.19 5.53
C ASN A 96 8.20 -14.20 4.88
N TRP A 97 7.99 -14.35 3.57
CA TRP A 97 7.08 -13.49 2.80
C TRP A 97 5.61 -13.63 3.25
N CYS A 98 5.23 -14.82 3.69
CA CYS A 98 3.86 -15.15 4.08
C CYS A 98 3.51 -14.63 5.47
N ASN A 99 4.51 -14.57 6.35
CA ASN A 99 4.42 -14.02 7.69
C ASN A 99 5.67 -13.19 7.96
N MET A 100 5.59 -11.88 7.69
CA MET A 100 6.76 -11.00 7.73
C MET A 100 7.48 -11.10 9.08
N PRO A 101 8.82 -11.02 9.13
CA PRO A 101 9.53 -10.96 10.39
C PRO A 101 9.01 -9.82 11.28
N HIS A 102 8.86 -10.12 12.56
CA HIS A 102 8.39 -9.20 13.56
C HIS A 102 9.21 -9.39 14.84
N VAL A 103 9.03 -8.46 15.79
CA VAL A 103 9.65 -8.60 17.10
C VAL A 103 9.20 -9.91 17.75
N HIS A 104 10.09 -10.61 18.44
CA HIS A 104 9.77 -11.88 19.06
C HIS A 104 10.59 -12.05 20.35
N PRO A 105 9.99 -12.47 21.47
CA PRO A 105 10.65 -12.45 22.77
C PRO A 105 11.91 -13.33 22.85
N GLN A 106 11.97 -14.39 22.07
CA GLN A 106 13.07 -15.37 22.08
C GLN A 106 14.31 -14.82 21.36
N THR A 107 14.15 -13.86 20.45
CA THR A 107 15.26 -13.25 19.69
C THR A 107 15.52 -11.79 20.08
N TYR A 108 14.64 -11.18 20.87
CA TYR A 108 14.81 -9.80 21.30
C TYR A 108 16.00 -9.65 22.25
N VAL A 109 16.92 -8.76 21.89
CA VAL A 109 18.09 -8.43 22.72
C VAL A 109 17.77 -7.22 23.57
N ILE A 110 17.67 -7.40 24.89
CA ILE A 110 17.43 -6.32 25.84
C ILE A 110 18.67 -5.40 25.90
N PRO A 111 18.54 -4.10 25.59
CA PRO A 111 19.64 -3.15 25.73
C PRO A 111 20.15 -3.07 27.18
N SER A 112 21.40 -2.66 27.37
CA SER A 112 21.95 -2.48 28.73
C SER A 112 21.15 -1.46 29.53
N ALA A 113 21.10 -1.62 30.86
CA ALA A 113 20.40 -0.71 31.77
C ALA A 113 20.87 0.76 31.77
N ALA A 114 21.92 1.09 31.01
CA ALA A 114 22.33 2.48 30.76
C ALA A 114 21.41 3.22 29.76
N PHE A 115 20.51 2.50 29.08
CA PHE A 115 19.55 3.06 28.14
C PHE A 115 18.12 2.92 28.68
N GLU A 116 17.29 3.92 28.39
CA GLU A 116 15.86 3.94 28.70
C GLU A 116 15.07 3.94 27.38
N LEU A 117 14.07 3.07 27.27
CA LEU A 117 13.16 3.05 26.13
C LEU A 117 12.11 4.14 26.30
N VAL A 118 12.11 5.13 25.40
CA VAL A 118 11.22 6.30 25.47
C VAL A 118 10.12 6.30 24.41
N TYR A 119 10.31 5.56 23.31
CA TYR A 119 9.40 5.57 22.16
C TYR A 119 9.60 4.33 21.29
N VAL A 120 8.50 3.81 20.74
CA VAL A 120 8.48 2.73 19.75
C VAL A 120 7.56 3.14 18.61
N GLU A 121 8.07 3.07 17.38
CA GLU A 121 7.27 3.18 16.15
C GLU A 121 7.36 1.87 15.38
N VAL A 122 6.22 1.26 15.08
CA VAL A 122 6.14 0.04 14.27
C VAL A 122 5.47 0.38 12.95
N ILE A 123 6.22 0.21 11.85
CA ILE A 123 5.69 0.30 10.49
C ILE A 123 5.67 -1.12 9.94
N GLN A 124 4.48 -1.64 9.69
CA GLN A 124 4.29 -2.98 9.15
C GLN A 124 3.45 -2.95 7.87
N ARG A 125 3.66 -3.96 7.03
CA ARG A 125 2.76 -4.25 5.90
C ARG A 125 1.48 -4.90 6.43
N HIS A 126 0.46 -5.00 5.60
CA HIS A 126 -0.60 -5.98 5.81
C HIS A 126 -0.04 -7.42 5.83
N HIS A 127 -0.76 -8.36 6.46
CA HIS A 127 -0.44 -9.79 6.46
C HIS A 127 -0.94 -10.49 5.17
N LYS A 128 -0.80 -11.82 5.07
CA LYS A 128 -1.12 -12.58 3.86
C LYS A 128 -2.57 -12.42 3.41
N ARG A 129 -2.74 -12.24 2.11
CA ARG A 129 -4.01 -11.89 1.45
C ARG A 129 -4.11 -12.60 0.11
N THR A 130 -5.27 -12.46 -0.52
CA THR A 130 -5.47 -12.84 -1.91
C THR A 130 -4.64 -11.98 -2.90
N PRO A 131 -4.17 -12.35 -4.14
CA PRO A 131 -3.58 -11.32 -4.99
C PRO A 131 -4.62 -10.29 -5.41
N TYR A 132 -4.12 -9.25 -6.06
CA TYR A 132 -4.98 -8.36 -6.80
C TYR A 132 -5.66 -9.09 -7.96
N GLN A 133 -6.89 -8.67 -8.29
CA GLN A 133 -7.63 -9.23 -9.43
C GLN A 133 -6.85 -9.08 -10.73
N ASP A 134 -6.22 -7.92 -10.95
CA ASP A 134 -5.46 -7.62 -12.17
C ASP A 134 -4.17 -8.44 -12.30
N ASN A 135 -3.74 -9.10 -11.22
CA ASN A 135 -2.60 -10.01 -11.18
C ASN A 135 -3.01 -11.47 -11.43
N ALA A 136 -4.32 -11.76 -11.56
CA ALA A 136 -4.80 -13.08 -11.91
C ALA A 136 -4.49 -13.42 -13.38
N PHE A 137 -4.28 -14.70 -13.69
CA PHE A 137 -4.17 -15.13 -15.08
C PHE A 137 -5.51 -15.01 -15.80
N PRO A 138 -5.57 -14.88 -17.13
CA PRO A 138 -6.84 -14.75 -17.85
C PRO A 138 -7.87 -15.83 -17.50
N VAL A 139 -7.39 -17.06 -17.28
CA VAL A 139 -8.19 -18.17 -16.76
C VAL A 139 -7.40 -18.91 -15.69
N GLU A 140 -7.98 -19.01 -14.49
CA GLU A 140 -7.42 -19.76 -13.38
C GLU A 140 -8.00 -21.17 -13.31
N THR A 141 -7.16 -22.17 -13.04
CA THR A 141 -7.54 -23.60 -13.04
C THR A 141 -8.30 -24.03 -11.78
N TYR A 142 -8.33 -23.19 -10.75
CA TYR A 142 -9.01 -23.49 -9.49
C TYR A 142 -9.60 -22.21 -8.87
N SER A 143 -10.56 -22.40 -7.97
CA SER A 143 -11.20 -21.31 -7.24
C SER A 143 -10.45 -20.95 -5.96
N TRP A 144 -10.80 -19.78 -5.44
CA TRP A 144 -10.45 -19.39 -4.09
C TRP A 144 -11.67 -19.34 -3.19
N ASP A 145 -11.52 -19.92 -2.01
CA ASP A 145 -12.55 -19.96 -0.98
C ASP A 145 -12.14 -19.01 0.14
N CYS A 146 -13.07 -18.12 0.48
CA CYS A 146 -12.99 -17.14 1.54
C CYS A 146 -14.24 -17.23 2.45
N SER A 147 -14.74 -18.44 2.67
CA SER A 147 -15.87 -18.69 3.58
C SER A 147 -15.47 -18.68 5.06
N ASP A 148 -14.17 -18.69 5.38
CA ASP A 148 -13.65 -18.83 6.74
C ASP A 148 -13.33 -17.49 7.42
N GLN A 149 -13.61 -16.35 6.77
CA GLN A 149 -13.44 -15.02 7.34
C GLN A 149 -14.64 -14.11 7.09
N GLY A 150 -14.95 -13.26 8.08
CA GLY A 150 -15.94 -12.20 7.96
C GLY A 150 -15.29 -10.85 7.67
N LEU A 151 -15.63 -10.22 6.54
CA LEU A 151 -15.21 -8.84 6.26
C LEU A 151 -16.21 -7.84 6.83
N TYR A 152 -15.95 -7.37 8.04
CA TYR A 152 -16.83 -6.43 8.73
C TYR A 152 -16.65 -5.01 8.21
N THR A 153 -17.71 -4.47 7.60
CA THR A 153 -17.77 -3.12 7.05
C THR A 153 -19.12 -2.49 7.43
N TYR A 154 -19.26 -2.04 8.66
CA TYR A 154 -20.48 -1.40 9.17
C TYR A 154 -20.15 -0.20 10.07
N GLY A 155 -21.12 0.69 10.28
CA GLY A 155 -20.99 1.81 11.19
C GLY A 155 -21.56 1.50 12.57
N GLU A 156 -20.90 1.94 13.64
CA GLU A 156 -21.42 1.93 15.02
C GLU A 156 -21.61 3.39 15.46
N PRO A 157 -22.79 3.78 15.98
CA PRO A 157 -22.97 5.12 16.54
C PRO A 157 -22.20 5.25 17.86
N LEU A 158 -21.36 6.28 17.97
CA LEU A 158 -20.58 6.58 19.19
C LEU A 158 -21.33 7.58 20.10
N GLY A 159 -21.18 7.42 21.42
CA GLY A 159 -21.73 8.32 22.46
C GLY A 159 -22.66 7.62 23.46
N ALA A 160 -23.05 8.33 24.55
CA ALA A 160 -23.96 7.80 25.56
C ALA A 160 -25.40 7.67 25.02
N GLU A 161 -26.08 6.57 25.35
CA GLU A 161 -27.49 6.27 25.02
C GLU A 161 -27.83 6.15 23.52
N LYS A 162 -27.12 5.27 22.78
CA LYS A 162 -27.44 4.97 21.37
C LYS A 162 -27.61 3.47 21.12
N ASN A 163 -28.43 3.15 20.12
CA ASN A 163 -28.59 1.79 19.59
C ASN A 163 -27.21 1.22 19.17
N SER A 164 -26.96 -0.07 19.38
CA SER A 164 -25.77 -0.72 18.82
C SER A 164 -26.07 -1.39 17.48
N SER A 165 -25.09 -1.38 16.60
CA SER A 165 -25.13 -2.13 15.35
C SER A 165 -24.87 -3.61 15.60
N ALA A 166 -25.56 -4.46 14.83
CA ALA A 166 -25.23 -5.88 14.78
C ALA A 166 -23.88 -6.08 14.09
N GLN A 167 -23.12 -7.09 14.52
CA GLN A 167 -21.88 -7.50 13.86
C GLN A 167 -22.21 -8.18 12.52
N VAL A 168 -22.24 -7.40 11.45
CA VAL A 168 -22.51 -7.86 10.09
C VAL A 168 -21.27 -7.77 9.21
N TYR A 169 -21.11 -8.72 8.30
CA TYR A 169 -19.98 -8.79 7.39
C TYR A 169 -20.43 -9.09 5.96
N TRP A 170 -19.60 -8.75 4.98
CA TRP A 170 -19.85 -9.10 3.59
C TRP A 170 -19.51 -10.56 3.32
N ARG A 171 -20.43 -11.25 2.65
CA ARG A 171 -20.20 -12.56 2.05
C ARG A 171 -20.35 -12.41 0.54
N VAL A 172 -19.29 -12.66 -0.21
CA VAL A 172 -19.33 -12.59 -1.67
C VAL A 172 -20.13 -13.78 -2.20
N GLU A 173 -21.06 -13.52 -3.11
CA GLU A 173 -21.89 -14.54 -3.73
C GLU A 173 -21.41 -14.81 -5.16
N GLU A 174 -21.14 -16.08 -5.47
CA GLU A 174 -20.87 -16.53 -6.85
C GLU A 174 -22.16 -17.09 -7.45
N ASN A 175 -22.54 -16.61 -8.64
CA ASN A 175 -23.69 -17.13 -9.37
C ASN A 175 -23.20 -18.01 -10.54
N SER A 176 -23.34 -19.33 -10.38
CA SER A 176 -22.90 -20.31 -11.39
C SER A 176 -23.65 -20.25 -12.72
N VAL A 177 -24.77 -19.52 -12.79
CA VAL A 177 -25.57 -19.33 -14.01
C VAL A 177 -25.23 -18.01 -14.71
N ASN A 178 -24.48 -17.11 -14.07
CA ASN A 178 -24.10 -15.84 -14.68
C ASN A 178 -23.13 -16.10 -15.86
N PRO A 179 -23.50 -15.74 -17.11
CA PRO A 179 -22.63 -15.96 -18.27
C PRO A 179 -21.44 -15.00 -18.30
N PHE A 180 -21.46 -13.92 -17.52
CA PHE A 180 -20.36 -12.96 -17.41
C PHE A 180 -19.38 -13.41 -16.34
N ILE A 181 -18.42 -14.25 -16.72
CA ILE A 181 -17.32 -14.69 -15.85
C ILE A 181 -16.17 -13.69 -16.02
N ALA A 182 -15.81 -13.01 -14.93
CA ALA A 182 -14.63 -12.16 -14.91
C ALA A 182 -13.35 -13.01 -15.14
N PRO A 183 -12.35 -12.49 -15.87
CA PRO A 183 -11.06 -13.16 -15.99
C PRO A 183 -10.41 -13.28 -14.61
N GLY A 184 -9.62 -14.34 -14.40
CA GLY A 184 -8.96 -14.60 -13.12
C GLY A 184 -9.56 -15.72 -12.30
N PHE A 185 -9.39 -15.61 -10.99
CA PHE A 185 -9.82 -16.62 -10.02
C PHE A 185 -11.34 -16.66 -9.90
N ARG A 186 -11.88 -17.88 -9.84
CA ARG A 186 -13.28 -18.13 -9.45
C ARG A 186 -13.41 -18.21 -7.93
N GLY A 187 -14.65 -18.22 -7.44
CA GLY A 187 -14.96 -18.41 -6.02
C GLY A 187 -15.62 -17.21 -5.36
N ASN A 188 -15.49 -17.13 -4.03
CA ASN A 188 -16.24 -16.20 -3.18
C ASN A 188 -15.33 -15.24 -2.39
N CYS A 189 -14.19 -14.88 -2.98
CA CYS A 189 -13.29 -13.87 -2.43
C CYS A 189 -13.48 -12.53 -3.15
N GLN A 190 -13.29 -11.42 -2.43
CA GLN A 190 -13.01 -10.11 -3.01
C GLN A 190 -11.49 -10.02 -3.26
N PHE A 191 -11.04 -9.54 -4.42
CA PHE A 191 -9.61 -9.50 -4.73
C PHE A 191 -9.10 -8.05 -4.76
N PRO A 192 -8.12 -7.67 -3.92
CA PRO A 192 -7.55 -8.43 -2.80
C PRO A 192 -8.46 -8.43 -1.55
N GLN A 193 -8.22 -9.38 -0.65
CA GLN A 193 -8.91 -9.63 0.62
C GLN A 193 -7.95 -10.31 1.59
N ILE A 194 -8.01 -9.92 2.87
CA ILE A 194 -7.28 -10.63 3.92
C ILE A 194 -7.79 -12.07 4.06
N THR A 195 -6.90 -13.02 4.31
CA THR A 195 -7.28 -14.42 4.57
C THR A 195 -7.40 -14.69 6.06
N HIS A 196 -8.09 -15.77 6.46
CA HIS A 196 -8.13 -16.20 7.86
C HIS A 196 -6.72 -16.29 8.46
N GLY A 197 -5.81 -16.98 7.78
CA GLY A 197 -4.44 -17.08 8.29
C GLY A 197 -3.72 -15.72 8.34
N GLY A 198 -4.07 -14.75 7.49
CA GLY A 198 -3.51 -13.39 7.59
C GLY A 198 -4.02 -12.64 8.81
N LEU A 199 -5.25 -12.93 9.25
CA LEU A 199 -5.78 -12.44 10.52
C LEU A 199 -5.06 -13.11 11.70
N ASP A 200 -4.83 -14.44 11.65
CA ASP A 200 -4.07 -15.16 12.68
C ASP A 200 -2.64 -14.63 12.81
N ASP A 201 -1.95 -14.45 11.68
CA ASP A 201 -0.57 -13.92 11.65
C ASP A 201 -0.53 -12.50 12.26
N SER A 202 -1.57 -11.70 12.05
CA SER A 202 -1.67 -10.36 12.64
C SER A 202 -1.94 -10.38 14.14
N TRP A 203 -2.76 -11.31 14.62
CA TRP A 203 -3.00 -11.50 16.04
C TRP A 203 -1.72 -11.94 16.75
N GLN A 204 -1.02 -12.90 16.17
CA GLN A 204 0.26 -13.38 16.66
C GLN A 204 1.29 -12.24 16.75
N HIS A 205 1.41 -11.43 15.71
CA HIS A 205 2.28 -10.26 15.71
C HIS A 205 1.91 -9.26 16.84
N GLY A 206 0.62 -9.01 17.06
CA GLY A 206 0.17 -8.20 18.19
C GLY A 206 0.61 -8.78 19.55
N ARG A 207 0.47 -10.10 19.72
CA ARG A 207 0.91 -10.78 20.93
C ARG A 207 2.40 -10.61 21.17
N ASP A 208 3.23 -10.82 20.14
CA ASP A 208 4.68 -10.73 20.27
C ASP A 208 5.16 -9.30 20.58
N LEU A 209 4.50 -8.29 20.00
CA LEU A 209 4.72 -6.88 20.37
C LEU A 209 4.46 -6.64 21.86
N TYR A 210 3.36 -7.17 22.40
CA TYR A 210 3.04 -6.98 23.82
C TYR A 210 3.91 -7.83 24.75
N GLU A 211 4.30 -9.04 24.34
CA GLU A 211 5.24 -9.86 25.11
C GLU A 211 6.60 -9.16 25.27
N VAL A 212 7.10 -8.49 24.22
CA VAL A 212 8.36 -7.73 24.29
C VAL A 212 8.15 -6.39 24.98
N TYR A 213 7.31 -5.51 24.43
CA TYR A 213 7.23 -4.14 24.92
C TYR A 213 6.34 -3.98 26.15
N GLY A 214 5.37 -4.86 26.38
CA GLY A 214 4.53 -4.85 27.59
C GLY A 214 5.10 -5.70 28.72
N THR A 215 5.39 -6.97 28.46
CA THR A 215 5.76 -7.92 29.52
C THR A 215 7.25 -7.89 29.84
N MET A 216 8.11 -8.01 28.83
CA MET A 216 9.55 -8.07 29.03
C MET A 216 10.15 -6.72 29.44
N LEU A 217 9.72 -5.63 28.79
CA LEU A 217 10.26 -4.29 29.02
C LEU A 217 9.40 -3.40 29.93
N GLY A 218 8.12 -3.75 30.18
CA GLY A 218 7.23 -2.93 30.99
C GLY A 218 6.92 -1.54 30.39
N PHE A 219 7.11 -1.37 29.08
CA PHE A 219 6.96 -0.10 28.38
C PHE A 219 5.50 0.19 27.97
N LEU A 220 4.79 -0.82 27.44
CA LEU A 220 3.37 -0.67 27.08
C LEU A 220 2.47 -0.70 28.33
N PRO A 221 1.35 0.04 28.33
CA PRO A 221 0.40 0.02 29.42
C PRO A 221 -0.27 -1.36 29.55
N SER A 222 -0.71 -1.69 30.77
CA SER A 222 -1.36 -2.99 31.04
C SER A 222 -2.75 -3.14 30.41
N GLU A 223 -3.36 -2.02 30.03
CA GLU A 223 -4.63 -1.88 29.33
C GLU A 223 -4.45 -0.83 28.22
N TYR A 224 -5.27 -0.88 27.18
CA TYR A 224 -5.16 0.11 26.10
C TYR A 224 -5.54 1.51 26.61
N ASP A 225 -4.65 2.48 26.40
CA ASP A 225 -4.89 3.89 26.72
C ASP A 225 -4.32 4.83 25.64
N SER A 226 -4.35 6.14 25.88
CA SER A 226 -3.92 7.16 24.92
C SER A 226 -2.41 7.21 24.64
N THR A 227 -1.58 6.41 25.32
CA THR A 227 -0.14 6.31 25.04
C THR A 227 0.15 5.42 23.82
N VAL A 228 -0.84 4.66 23.35
CA VAL A 228 -0.75 3.82 22.16
C VAL A 228 -1.67 4.37 21.07
N ALA A 229 -1.14 4.55 19.87
CA ALA A 229 -1.89 5.05 18.72
C ALA A 229 -1.69 4.15 17.51
N TYR A 230 -2.78 3.88 16.79
CA TYR A 230 -2.76 3.11 15.55
C TYR A 230 -3.09 3.99 14.37
N ARG A 231 -2.31 3.84 13.31
CA ARG A 231 -2.53 4.51 12.03
C ARG A 231 -2.56 3.48 10.91
N VAL A 232 -3.58 3.57 10.06
CA VAL A 232 -3.77 2.68 8.91
C VAL A 232 -3.95 3.49 7.63
N THR A 233 -3.90 2.82 6.49
CA THR A 233 -4.19 3.44 5.17
C THR A 233 -5.68 3.43 4.90
N GLY A 234 -6.12 4.10 3.83
CA GLY A 234 -7.49 3.98 3.31
C GLY A 234 -7.88 2.56 2.81
N ASN A 235 -6.96 1.61 2.74
CA ASN A 235 -7.25 0.23 2.36
C ASN A 235 -7.82 -0.57 3.55
N GLN A 236 -9.01 -1.14 3.37
CA GLN A 236 -9.74 -1.90 4.40
C GLN A 236 -8.93 -3.05 5.01
N ILE A 237 -8.05 -3.70 4.22
CA ILE A 237 -7.18 -4.77 4.71
C ILE A 237 -6.30 -4.28 5.88
N THR A 238 -5.81 -3.04 5.82
CA THR A 238 -4.95 -2.50 6.89
C THR A 238 -5.71 -2.28 8.20
N SER A 239 -6.99 -1.94 8.14
CA SER A 239 -7.86 -1.89 9.33
C SER A 239 -8.19 -3.27 9.89
N GLN A 240 -8.41 -4.26 9.01
CA GLN A 240 -8.67 -5.65 9.42
C GLN A 240 -7.46 -6.26 10.15
N VAL A 241 -6.26 -6.00 9.62
CA VAL A 241 -4.98 -6.33 10.28
C VAL A 241 -4.87 -5.61 11.62
N ALA A 242 -5.06 -4.30 11.67
CA ALA A 242 -4.97 -3.55 12.92
C ALA A 242 -5.96 -4.06 13.98
N GLY A 243 -7.17 -4.48 13.61
CA GLY A 243 -8.14 -5.07 14.54
C GLY A 243 -7.60 -6.32 15.23
N MET A 244 -7.00 -7.25 14.47
CA MET A 244 -6.40 -8.46 15.03
C MET A 244 -5.14 -8.16 15.83
N LEU A 245 -4.32 -7.21 15.39
CA LEU A 245 -3.13 -6.76 16.11
C LEU A 245 -3.48 -6.21 17.50
N VAL A 246 -4.50 -5.36 17.59
CA VAL A 246 -4.99 -4.78 18.85
C VAL A 246 -5.45 -5.87 19.81
N ASP A 247 -6.23 -6.83 19.32
CA ASP A 247 -6.68 -7.97 20.13
C ASP A 247 -5.49 -8.84 20.57
N GLY A 248 -4.51 -9.08 19.71
CA GLY A 248 -3.28 -9.78 20.07
C GLY A 248 -2.49 -9.06 21.17
N MET A 249 -2.41 -7.73 21.11
CA MET A 249 -1.66 -6.93 22.09
C MET A 249 -2.37 -6.88 23.45
N PHE A 250 -3.67 -6.56 23.48
CA PHE A 250 -4.36 -6.22 24.72
C PHE A 250 -5.41 -7.26 25.16
N GLY A 251 -5.79 -8.18 24.27
CA GLY A 251 -6.84 -9.17 24.50
C GLY A 251 -8.10 -8.55 25.09
N PRO A 252 -8.73 -9.16 26.11
CA PRO A 252 -9.97 -8.64 26.69
C PRO A 252 -9.82 -7.28 27.40
N LYS A 253 -8.62 -6.70 27.47
CA LYS A 253 -8.32 -5.42 28.13
C LYS A 253 -8.36 -4.23 27.19
N HIS A 254 -8.56 -4.41 25.89
CA HIS A 254 -8.87 -3.27 25.01
C HIS A 254 -10.34 -2.82 25.23
N PRO A 255 -10.65 -1.53 25.07
CA PRO A 255 -12.04 -1.07 25.11
C PRO A 255 -12.84 -1.64 23.93
N LYS A 256 -14.17 -1.61 24.03
CA LYS A 256 -15.08 -2.03 22.93
C LYS A 256 -14.81 -1.27 21.62
N HIS A 257 -14.31 -0.03 21.72
CA HIS A 257 -14.03 0.82 20.58
C HIS A 257 -12.58 1.32 20.65
N VAL A 258 -11.74 0.84 19.72
CA VAL A 258 -10.37 1.32 19.55
C VAL A 258 -10.30 2.15 18.27
N PRO A 259 -10.00 3.46 18.35
CA PRO A 259 -9.93 4.30 17.16
C PRO A 259 -8.67 3.99 16.34
N LEU A 260 -8.84 3.81 15.03
CA LEU A 260 -7.74 3.76 14.07
C LEU A 260 -7.68 5.09 13.31
N SER A 261 -6.52 5.72 13.27
CA SER A 261 -6.33 6.96 12.54
C SER A 261 -6.11 6.69 11.06
N ILE A 262 -6.86 7.40 10.21
CA ILE A 262 -6.64 7.47 8.76
C ILE A 262 -6.47 8.93 8.34
N GLN A 263 -5.83 9.15 7.20
CA GLN A 263 -5.86 10.45 6.52
C GLN A 263 -6.81 10.39 5.32
N PRO A 264 -7.37 11.53 4.86
CA PRO A 264 -8.08 11.57 3.59
C PRO A 264 -7.19 11.02 2.47
N GLY A 265 -7.74 10.18 1.58
CA GLY A 265 -6.93 9.43 0.62
C GLY A 265 -6.02 10.29 -0.25
N LEU A 266 -6.45 11.50 -0.62
CA LEU A 266 -5.62 12.44 -1.38
C LEU A 266 -4.35 12.85 -0.65
N VAL A 267 -4.37 12.93 0.69
CA VAL A 267 -3.26 13.45 1.50
C VAL A 267 -2.63 12.39 2.40
N ASP A 268 -3.01 11.12 2.25
CA ASP A 268 -2.51 10.04 3.11
C ASP A 268 -1.02 9.84 2.94
N SER A 269 -0.23 10.19 3.96
CA SER A 269 1.22 10.08 3.92
C SER A 269 1.74 8.63 3.89
N LEU A 270 0.92 7.63 4.26
CA LEU A 270 1.27 6.21 4.16
C LEU A 270 1.05 5.65 2.74
N GLN A 271 0.07 6.19 2.02
CA GLN A 271 -0.23 5.80 0.64
C GLN A 271 -0.67 7.03 -0.18
N PRO A 272 0.24 7.95 -0.49
CA PRO A 272 -0.14 9.23 -1.09
C PRO A 272 -0.74 9.04 -2.48
N SER A 273 -2.01 9.45 -2.65
CA SER A 273 -2.72 9.37 -3.93
C SER A 273 -2.86 10.73 -4.65
N TYR A 274 -2.40 11.83 -4.04
CA TYR A 274 -2.35 13.12 -4.74
C TYR A 274 -1.47 13.05 -6.00
N SER A 275 -1.84 13.89 -6.97
CA SER A 275 -1.04 14.11 -8.18
C SER A 275 0.19 14.93 -7.82
N CYS A 276 1.38 14.38 -8.10
CA CYS A 276 2.64 15.11 -8.02
C CYS A 276 3.37 14.96 -9.37
N PRO A 277 3.21 15.91 -10.30
CA PRO A 277 3.82 15.82 -11.63
C PRO A 277 5.34 15.65 -11.61
N LYS A 278 6.02 16.26 -10.62
CA LYS A 278 7.47 16.08 -10.42
C LYS A 278 7.81 14.63 -10.08
N ALA A 279 7.14 14.06 -9.07
CA ALA A 279 7.37 12.66 -8.68
C ALA A 279 7.07 11.70 -9.84
N SER A 280 5.95 11.91 -10.54
CA SER A 280 5.56 11.08 -11.69
C SER A 280 6.60 11.15 -12.82
N ARG A 281 7.11 12.34 -13.14
CA ARG A 281 8.15 12.51 -14.17
C ARG A 281 9.43 11.78 -13.79
N LEU A 282 9.93 12.01 -12.58
CA LEU A 282 11.15 11.35 -12.08
C LEU A 282 10.99 9.83 -12.10
N TYR A 283 9.87 9.30 -11.61
CA TYR A 283 9.63 7.86 -11.62
C TYR A 283 9.55 7.30 -13.05
N GLN A 284 8.93 8.00 -14.00
CA GLN A 284 8.84 7.57 -15.40
C GLN A 284 10.21 7.54 -16.12
N GLU A 285 11.23 8.24 -15.60
CA GLU A 285 12.57 8.23 -16.17
C GLU A 285 13.35 6.95 -15.88
N TYR A 286 13.00 6.19 -14.84
CA TYR A 286 13.76 4.99 -14.44
C TYR A 286 12.91 3.79 -13.99
N GLY A 287 11.67 4.00 -13.55
CA GLY A 287 10.85 2.99 -12.91
C GLY A 287 10.10 2.06 -13.87
N VAL A 288 9.07 1.40 -13.34
CA VAL A 288 8.23 0.45 -14.09
C VAL A 288 7.62 1.11 -15.33
N GLY A 289 7.83 0.49 -16.49
CA GLY A 289 7.36 0.98 -17.79
C GLY A 289 8.21 2.12 -18.40
N SER A 290 9.34 2.47 -17.79
CA SER A 290 10.29 3.42 -18.38
C SER A 290 11.07 2.82 -19.55
N MET A 291 11.64 3.69 -20.39
CA MET A 291 12.55 3.28 -21.47
C MET A 291 14.03 3.26 -21.06
N ASP A 292 14.33 3.49 -19.78
CA ASP A 292 15.69 3.46 -19.23
C ASP A 292 16.36 2.11 -19.56
N PRO A 293 17.51 2.10 -20.25
CA PRO A 293 18.25 0.88 -20.51
C PRO A 293 18.54 0.06 -19.25
N LYS A 294 18.70 0.70 -18.08
CA LYS A 294 18.94 0.00 -16.82
C LYS A 294 17.71 -0.77 -16.32
N TRP A 295 16.52 -0.20 -16.47
CA TRP A 295 15.25 -0.88 -16.19
C TRP A 295 14.96 -1.97 -17.22
N ARG A 296 15.16 -1.68 -18.51
CA ARG A 296 14.85 -2.65 -19.57
C ARG A 296 15.80 -3.84 -19.60
N LEU A 297 17.01 -3.71 -19.04
CA LEU A 297 18.02 -4.77 -19.04
C LEU A 297 17.48 -6.11 -18.56
N HIS A 298 16.73 -6.14 -17.45
CA HIS A 298 16.22 -7.39 -16.91
C HIS A 298 15.02 -7.92 -17.70
N LEU A 299 14.18 -7.05 -18.25
CA LEU A 299 13.08 -7.45 -19.14
C LEU A 299 13.61 -8.06 -20.45
N ASP A 300 14.59 -7.42 -21.06
CA ASP A 300 15.25 -7.92 -22.27
C ASP A 300 15.93 -9.28 -21.99
N ALA A 301 16.61 -9.43 -20.84
CA ALA A 301 17.26 -10.67 -20.44
C ALA A 301 16.29 -11.81 -20.08
N THR A 302 15.03 -11.49 -19.76
CA THR A 302 14.01 -12.46 -19.35
C THR A 302 12.88 -12.65 -20.36
N ASN A 303 13.00 -12.09 -21.57
CA ASN A 303 11.95 -12.13 -22.59
C ASN A 303 11.47 -13.57 -22.90
N ASP A 304 12.39 -14.50 -23.13
CA ASP A 304 12.04 -15.91 -23.42
C ASP A 304 11.44 -16.62 -22.19
N PHE A 305 11.86 -16.22 -20.99
CA PHE A 305 11.31 -16.73 -19.74
C PHE A 305 9.86 -16.26 -19.53
N LEU A 306 9.59 -14.97 -19.75
CA LEU A 306 8.24 -14.41 -19.72
C LEU A 306 7.35 -15.09 -20.77
N GLY A 307 7.84 -15.32 -21.99
CA GLY A 307 7.12 -16.06 -23.02
C GLY A 307 6.78 -17.50 -22.61
N THR A 308 7.63 -18.14 -21.80
CA THR A 308 7.34 -19.46 -21.22
C THR A 308 6.22 -19.37 -20.17
N LEU A 309 6.25 -18.36 -19.30
CA LEU A 309 5.19 -18.13 -18.32
C LEU A 309 3.86 -17.80 -19.00
N ASP A 310 3.86 -16.97 -20.05
CA ASP A 310 2.70 -16.62 -20.86
C ASP A 310 2.05 -17.85 -21.50
N HIS A 311 2.86 -18.80 -22.00
CA HIS A 311 2.34 -20.03 -22.57
C HIS A 311 1.59 -20.89 -21.52
N ILE A 312 2.08 -20.90 -20.28
CA ILE A 312 1.46 -21.63 -19.18
C ILE A 312 0.22 -20.89 -18.67
N SER A 313 0.31 -19.58 -18.45
CA SER A 313 -0.73 -18.74 -17.85
C SER A 313 -1.86 -18.37 -18.82
N GLY A 314 -1.60 -18.39 -20.12
CA GLY A 314 -2.49 -17.87 -21.15
C GLY A 314 -2.47 -16.35 -21.28
N VAL A 315 -1.55 -15.65 -20.61
CA VAL A 315 -1.32 -14.20 -20.78
C VAL A 315 -0.86 -13.93 -22.23
N THR A 316 -1.38 -12.86 -22.82
CA THR A 316 -0.99 -12.45 -24.18
C THR A 316 0.28 -11.60 -24.13
N ALA A 317 1.16 -11.76 -25.12
CA ALA A 317 2.46 -11.06 -25.20
C ALA A 317 2.37 -9.52 -25.28
N ASP A 318 1.19 -8.95 -25.54
CA ASP A 318 0.92 -7.51 -25.55
C ASP A 318 0.31 -7.00 -24.23
N ASN A 319 0.20 -7.86 -23.21
CA ASN A 319 -0.34 -7.47 -21.91
C ASN A 319 0.67 -6.63 -21.12
N SER A 320 0.56 -5.31 -21.28
CA SER A 320 1.45 -4.35 -20.60
C SER A 320 1.48 -4.48 -19.08
N GLY A 321 0.46 -5.04 -18.42
CA GLY A 321 0.46 -5.29 -16.99
C GLY A 321 1.50 -6.34 -16.57
N PHE A 322 1.54 -7.46 -17.30
CA PHE A 322 2.44 -8.59 -17.04
C PHE A 322 3.86 -8.40 -17.60
N HIS A 323 4.06 -7.49 -18.55
CA HIS A 323 5.33 -7.35 -19.27
C HIS A 323 6.09 -6.05 -19.00
N LYS A 324 5.54 -5.14 -18.19
CA LYS A 324 6.28 -3.96 -17.71
C LYS A 324 7.08 -4.23 -16.43
N SER A 325 6.74 -5.28 -15.68
CA SER A 325 7.40 -5.75 -14.47
C SER A 325 6.99 -7.20 -14.12
N PHE A 326 7.70 -7.83 -13.19
CA PHE A 326 7.37 -9.15 -12.64
C PHE A 326 6.26 -9.13 -11.58
N ASP A 327 5.76 -7.95 -11.19
CA ASP A 327 4.78 -7.77 -10.09
C ASP A 327 3.55 -8.69 -10.21
N HIS A 328 2.93 -8.77 -11.38
CA HIS A 328 1.74 -9.59 -11.58
C HIS A 328 2.04 -11.08 -11.35
N TYR A 329 3.12 -11.59 -11.96
CA TYR A 329 3.57 -12.97 -11.75
C TYR A 329 3.98 -13.22 -10.30
N TYR A 330 4.66 -12.25 -9.67
CA TYR A 330 5.12 -12.35 -8.29
C TYR A 330 3.95 -12.44 -7.31
N ASP A 331 3.01 -11.48 -7.35
CA ASP A 331 1.86 -11.45 -6.43
C ASP A 331 0.96 -12.68 -6.62
N ASN A 332 0.75 -13.10 -7.88
CA ASN A 332 0.00 -14.32 -8.18
C ASN A 332 0.67 -15.57 -7.59
N LEU A 333 1.92 -15.85 -7.95
CA LEU A 333 2.60 -17.09 -7.55
C LEU A 333 2.91 -17.12 -6.06
N SER A 334 3.37 -16.00 -5.49
CA SER A 334 3.72 -15.93 -4.06
C SER A 334 2.49 -16.10 -3.18
N ALA A 335 1.35 -15.52 -3.56
CA ALA A 335 0.11 -15.71 -2.82
C ALA A 335 -0.37 -17.17 -2.86
N ARG A 336 -0.20 -17.90 -3.97
CA ARG A 336 -0.54 -19.33 -4.01
C ARG A 336 0.27 -20.12 -3.00
N LEU A 337 1.60 -19.98 -3.07
CA LEU A 337 2.49 -20.74 -2.21
C LEU A 337 2.28 -20.40 -0.74
N CYS A 338 2.02 -19.14 -0.40
CA CYS A 338 1.72 -18.75 0.97
C CYS A 338 0.45 -19.38 1.55
N HIS A 339 -0.49 -19.76 0.69
CA HIS A 339 -1.72 -20.44 1.06
C HIS A 339 -1.67 -21.94 0.72
N GLN A 340 -0.46 -22.49 0.54
CA GLN A 340 -0.21 -23.90 0.21
C GLN A 340 -1.01 -24.39 -1.02
N LYS A 341 -1.28 -23.49 -1.95
CA LYS A 341 -1.94 -23.81 -3.22
C LYS A 341 -0.91 -24.24 -4.26
N PRO A 342 -1.28 -25.14 -5.17
CA PRO A 342 -0.37 -25.60 -6.21
C PRO A 342 0.01 -24.45 -7.14
N LEU A 343 1.22 -24.52 -7.69
CA LEU A 343 1.61 -23.67 -8.80
C LEU A 343 0.72 -23.95 -10.02
N PRO A 344 0.41 -22.91 -10.83
CA PRO A 344 -0.56 -23.03 -11.91
C PRO A 344 -0.05 -23.90 -13.06
N CYS A 345 -0.98 -24.61 -13.69
CA CYS A 345 -0.75 -25.36 -14.92
C CYS A 345 -1.55 -24.77 -16.08
N SER A 346 -1.12 -25.05 -17.31
CA SER A 346 -1.82 -24.60 -18.49
C SER A 346 -3.22 -25.20 -18.56
N VAL A 347 -4.21 -24.34 -18.80
CA VAL A 347 -5.60 -24.77 -19.08
C VAL A 347 -5.70 -25.64 -20.33
N LYS A 348 -4.72 -25.54 -21.24
CA LYS A 348 -4.63 -26.35 -22.48
C LYS A 348 -3.90 -27.67 -22.26
N ASN A 349 -3.00 -27.74 -21.28
CA ASN A 349 -2.20 -28.92 -20.98
C ASN A 349 -1.83 -28.94 -19.49
N SER A 350 -2.54 -29.76 -18.71
CA SER A 350 -2.34 -29.88 -17.26
C SER A 350 -0.99 -30.47 -16.85
N SER A 351 -0.20 -31.02 -17.79
CA SER A 351 1.16 -31.48 -17.52
C SER A 351 2.20 -30.37 -17.67
N GLN A 352 1.84 -29.21 -18.20
CA GLN A 352 2.69 -28.03 -18.30
C GLN A 352 2.37 -27.06 -17.17
N CYS A 353 3.15 -27.14 -16.10
CA CYS A 353 2.98 -26.32 -14.91
C CYS A 353 4.18 -25.40 -14.70
N VAL A 354 3.93 -24.27 -14.04
CA VAL A 354 5.01 -23.47 -13.47
C VAL A 354 5.74 -24.34 -12.45
N THR A 355 7.03 -24.53 -12.68
CA THR A 355 7.91 -25.27 -11.76
C THR A 355 8.33 -24.40 -10.59
N GLN A 356 8.76 -25.01 -9.49
CA GLN A 356 9.30 -24.25 -8.35
C GLN A 356 10.47 -23.35 -8.76
N ARG A 357 11.36 -23.83 -9.64
CA ARG A 357 12.49 -23.03 -10.15
C ARG A 357 12.04 -21.78 -10.92
N GLN A 358 10.97 -21.90 -11.70
CA GLN A 358 10.37 -20.76 -12.38
C GLN A 358 9.74 -19.78 -11.38
N ALA A 359 9.00 -20.28 -10.38
CA ALA A 359 8.45 -19.44 -9.31
C ALA A 359 9.56 -18.72 -8.52
N ASP A 360 10.63 -19.42 -8.14
CA ASP A 360 11.78 -18.85 -7.45
C ASP A 360 12.45 -17.76 -8.29
N THR A 361 12.55 -17.96 -9.60
CA THR A 361 13.08 -16.95 -10.53
C THR A 361 12.19 -15.71 -10.55
N VAL A 362 10.87 -15.88 -10.64
CA VAL A 362 9.91 -14.76 -10.51
C VAL A 362 10.10 -14.02 -9.18
N PHE A 363 10.33 -14.74 -8.08
CA PHE A 363 10.54 -14.12 -6.77
C PHE A 363 11.84 -13.32 -6.70
N ARG A 364 12.96 -13.87 -7.20
CA ARG A 364 14.22 -13.12 -7.26
C ARG A 364 14.09 -11.89 -8.16
N MET A 365 13.39 -12.01 -9.29
CA MET A 365 13.15 -10.90 -10.22
C MET A 365 12.30 -9.79 -9.59
N GLY A 366 11.19 -10.11 -8.91
CA GLY A 366 10.39 -9.08 -8.24
C GLY A 366 11.17 -8.39 -7.10
N GLN A 367 12.02 -9.11 -6.39
CA GLN A 367 12.92 -8.52 -5.39
C GLN A 367 13.98 -7.60 -6.02
N TYR A 368 14.57 -8.00 -7.15
CA TYR A 368 15.47 -7.16 -7.94
C TYR A 368 14.78 -5.88 -8.41
N GLU A 369 13.56 -5.97 -8.94
CA GLU A 369 12.78 -4.81 -9.37
C GLU A 369 12.49 -3.85 -8.23
N TYR A 370 12.05 -4.36 -7.07
CA TYR A 370 11.78 -3.55 -5.89
C TYR A 370 13.06 -2.87 -5.35
N SER A 371 14.18 -3.60 -5.32
CA SER A 371 15.49 -3.01 -5.00
C SER A 371 15.82 -1.87 -5.96
N TYR A 372 15.65 -2.08 -7.26
CA TYR A 372 15.97 -1.07 -8.25
C TYR A 372 15.13 0.19 -8.10
N ILE A 373 13.80 0.04 -8.03
CA ILE A 373 12.89 1.19 -8.10
C ILE A 373 12.90 2.05 -6.82
N TYR A 374 13.23 1.46 -5.66
CA TYR A 374 13.20 2.14 -4.37
C TYR A 374 14.58 2.40 -3.75
N ARG A 375 15.66 1.78 -4.27
CA ARG A 375 16.99 1.86 -3.67
C ARG A 375 18.11 2.08 -4.69
N ASP A 376 18.23 1.25 -5.72
CA ASP A 376 19.43 1.25 -6.58
C ASP A 376 19.47 2.40 -7.60
N SER A 377 18.31 2.90 -8.04
CA SER A 377 18.28 4.09 -8.91
C SER A 377 18.60 5.37 -8.13
N PRO A 378 19.57 6.20 -8.57
CA PRO A 378 19.86 7.49 -7.93
C PRO A 378 18.67 8.45 -7.83
N GLN A 379 17.74 8.35 -8.79
CA GLN A 379 16.52 9.15 -8.86
C GLN A 379 15.47 8.71 -7.84
N SER A 380 15.61 7.52 -7.23
CA SER A 380 14.59 6.95 -6.33
C SER A 380 14.34 7.81 -5.09
N LEU A 381 15.39 8.41 -4.52
CA LEU A 381 15.24 9.33 -3.38
C LEU A 381 14.46 10.58 -3.76
N GLU A 382 14.80 11.23 -4.87
CA GLU A 382 14.12 12.45 -5.28
C GLU A 382 12.65 12.17 -5.65
N ALA A 383 12.39 11.06 -6.34
CA ALA A 383 11.03 10.62 -6.66
C ALA A 383 10.21 10.35 -5.37
N ALA A 384 10.79 9.65 -4.39
CA ALA A 384 10.14 9.37 -3.11
C ALA A 384 9.89 10.64 -2.29
N VAL A 385 10.88 11.53 -2.18
CA VAL A 385 10.73 12.82 -1.49
C VAL A 385 9.64 13.66 -2.16
N ALA A 386 9.61 13.73 -3.49
CA ALA A 386 8.53 14.44 -4.19
C ALA A 386 7.16 13.80 -3.94
N LYS A 387 7.09 12.46 -3.88
CA LYS A 387 5.85 11.69 -3.68
C LYS A 387 5.29 11.77 -2.26
N HIS A 388 6.13 11.90 -1.24
CA HIS A 388 5.72 11.91 0.17
C HIS A 388 5.77 13.31 0.81
N ASN A 389 6.67 14.19 0.36
CA ASN A 389 6.88 15.53 0.93
C ASN A 389 6.47 16.67 -0.02
N GLY A 390 5.88 16.38 -1.19
CA GLY A 390 5.47 17.39 -2.16
C GLY A 390 4.54 18.47 -1.59
N MET A 391 3.66 18.09 -0.64
CA MET A 391 2.79 19.06 0.05
C MET A 391 3.52 20.05 0.95
N ALA A 392 4.71 19.72 1.44
CA ALA A 392 5.46 20.61 2.33
C ALA A 392 6.28 21.66 1.58
N ARG A 393 6.50 21.48 0.27
CA ARG A 393 7.34 22.37 -0.55
C ARG A 393 6.55 23.20 -1.56
N ASP A 394 5.42 22.68 -2.04
CA ASP A 394 4.51 23.44 -2.88
C ASP A 394 3.44 24.06 -1.98
N GLY A 395 3.81 25.16 -1.31
CA GLY A 395 2.91 25.92 -0.46
C GLY A 395 1.61 26.26 -1.20
N VAL A 396 0.50 25.71 -0.69
CA VAL A 396 -0.84 26.26 -0.83
C VAL A 396 -1.04 27.32 0.24
#